data_AF-A0A1V5P950-F1
#
_entry.id   AF-A0A1V5P950-F1
#
_cell.length_a   1.000
_cell.length_b   1.000
_cell.length_c   1.000
_cell.angle_alpha   90.00
_cell.angle_beta   90.00
_cell.angle_gamma   90.00
#
_symmetry.space_group_name_H-M   'P 1'
#
loop_
_entity.id
_entity.type
_entity.pdbx_description
1 polymer ?
#
loop_
_entity_poly.entity_id
_entity_poly.type
_entity_poly.pdbx_seq_one_letter_code
_entity_poly.pdbx_strand_id
1 'polypeptide(L)'
;MAEYLQLFADAGWQHVGKLGGWQYFRKEAAEGGTLEIYTDNKSKIQKYQRVITLLIVFLPILIIMLRGAGERTFAFMEVVKILQIGLLVLYIYAIIRLTLRIEKLKKR
;
A
#
# COMPACT_ATOMS: atom_id res chain seq x y z
N MET A 1 -20.05 -0.17 -9.33
CA MET A 1 -19.20 -0.66 -10.44
C MET A 1 -19.37 0.20 -11.69
N ALA A 2 -20.61 0.53 -12.09
CA ALA A 2 -20.89 1.42 -13.21
C ALA A 2 -20.28 2.82 -13.06
N GLU A 3 -20.43 3.48 -11.90
CA GLU A 3 -19.81 4.79 -11.65
C GLU A 3 -18.27 4.76 -11.73
N TYR A 4 -17.65 3.66 -11.31
CA TYR A 4 -16.20 3.50 -11.41
C TYR A 4 -15.75 3.34 -12.86
N LEU A 5 -16.54 2.72 -13.73
CA LEU A 5 -16.22 2.61 -15.15
C LEU A 5 -16.50 3.92 -15.89
N GLN A 6 -17.58 4.62 -15.53
CA GLN A 6 -17.92 5.93 -16.10
C GLN A 6 -16.87 6.99 -15.78
N LEU A 7 -16.38 7.07 -14.54
CA LEU A 7 -15.30 7.99 -14.15
C LEU A 7 -14.04 7.83 -15.04
N PHE A 8 -13.71 6.60 -15.41
CA PHE A 8 -12.54 6.31 -16.26
C PHE A 8 -12.83 6.58 -17.74
N ALA A 9 -14.06 6.31 -18.19
CA ALA A 9 -14.51 6.66 -19.54
C ALA A 9 -14.51 8.18 -19.77
N ASP A 10 -15.00 8.97 -18.80
CA ASP A 10 -14.99 10.44 -18.85
C ASP A 10 -13.56 11.02 -18.86
N ALA A 11 -12.59 10.32 -18.26
CA ALA A 11 -11.17 10.71 -18.27
C ALA A 11 -10.41 10.29 -19.55
N GLY A 12 -11.10 9.69 -20.53
CA GLY A 12 -10.53 9.21 -21.79
C GLY A 12 -9.80 7.87 -21.70
N TRP A 13 -10.03 7.08 -20.65
CA TRP A 13 -9.45 5.74 -20.50
C TRP A 13 -10.42 4.66 -21.01
N GLN A 14 -9.96 3.86 -21.97
CA GLN A 14 -10.69 2.69 -22.48
C GLN A 14 -10.40 1.47 -21.60
N HIS A 15 -11.45 0.75 -21.20
CA HIS A 15 -11.32 -0.49 -20.45
C HIS A 15 -10.84 -1.63 -21.38
N VAL A 16 -9.72 -2.27 -21.04
CA VAL A 16 -9.05 -3.32 -21.84
C VAL A 16 -9.45 -4.72 -21.38
N GLY A 17 -9.77 -4.90 -20.09
CA GLY A 17 -10.18 -6.20 -19.57
C GLY A 17 -10.09 -6.33 -18.05
N LYS A 18 -10.49 -7.49 -17.53
CA LYS A 18 -10.47 -7.80 -16.09
C LYS A 18 -9.73 -9.13 -15.86
N LEU A 19 -8.82 -9.18 -14.89
CA LEU A 19 -8.18 -10.42 -14.43
C LEU A 19 -8.06 -10.42 -12.90
N GLY A 20 -8.51 -11.50 -12.23
CA GLY A 20 -8.31 -11.66 -10.79
C GLY A 20 -8.86 -10.53 -9.91
N GLY A 21 -9.92 -9.84 -10.35
CA GLY A 21 -10.49 -8.67 -9.66
C GLY A 21 -9.90 -7.32 -10.08
N TRP A 22 -8.77 -7.31 -10.80
CA TRP A 22 -8.15 -6.12 -11.37
C TRP A 22 -8.84 -5.72 -12.67
N GLN A 23 -9.05 -4.41 -12.88
CA GLN A 23 -9.57 -3.83 -14.11
C GLN A 23 -8.40 -3.11 -14.82
N TYR A 24 -8.17 -3.44 -16.09
CA TYR A 24 -7.11 -2.88 -16.90
C TYR A 24 -7.69 -1.79 -17.80
N PHE A 25 -7.01 -0.65 -17.87
CA PHE A 25 -7.42 0.49 -18.70
C PHE A 25 -6.23 0.95 -19.55
N ARG A 26 -6.51 1.42 -20.77
CA ARG A 26 -5.55 2.06 -21.68
C ARG A 26 -6.03 3.46 -22.04
N LYS A 27 -5.11 4.38 -22.28
CA LYS A 27 -5.37 5.70 -22.85
C LYS A 27 -4.40 5.92 -24.00
N GLU A 28 -4.85 6.52 -25.10
CA GLU A 28 -3.94 6.89 -26.18
C GLU A 28 -2.93 7.91 -25.67
N ALA A 29 -1.65 7.69 -25.99
CA ALA A 29 -0.58 8.59 -25.61
C ALA A 29 -0.66 9.86 -26.46
N ALA A 30 -1.51 10.81 -26.07
CA ALA A 30 -1.48 12.15 -26.63
C ALA A 30 -0.16 12.83 -26.22
N GLU A 31 0.55 13.40 -27.19
CA GLU A 31 1.80 14.13 -26.97
C GLU A 31 1.63 15.18 -25.87
N GLY A 32 2.31 14.98 -24.73
CA GLY A 32 2.27 15.91 -23.59
C GLY A 32 1.22 15.63 -22.51
N GLY A 33 0.33 14.63 -22.67
CA GLY A 33 -0.65 14.26 -21.65
C GLY A 33 -0.04 13.35 -20.58
N THR A 34 0.00 13.80 -19.33
CA THR A 34 0.42 12.96 -18.19
C THR A 34 -0.47 11.72 -18.08
N LEU A 35 0.12 10.51 -18.14
CA LEU A 35 -0.56 9.23 -17.94
C LEU A 35 -1.06 9.00 -16.49
N GLU A 36 -1.17 10.04 -15.66
CA GLU A 36 -1.62 9.92 -14.28
C GLU A 36 -3.16 9.89 -14.22
N ILE A 37 -3.72 8.72 -13.92
CA ILE A 37 -5.15 8.53 -13.61
C ILE A 37 -5.56 9.33 -12.36
N TYR A 38 -4.62 9.56 -11.45
CA TYR A 38 -4.82 10.37 -10.24
C TYR A 38 -4.19 11.75 -10.42
N THR A 39 -4.92 12.66 -11.05
CA THR A 39 -4.52 14.07 -11.19
C THR A 39 -4.53 14.81 -9.83
N ASP A 40 -5.27 14.29 -8.83
CA ASP A 40 -5.41 14.92 -7.53
C ASP A 40 -4.52 14.30 -6.43
N ASN A 41 -3.71 15.16 -5.78
CA ASN A 41 -2.97 14.82 -4.57
C ASN A 41 -3.89 14.24 -3.47
N LYS A 42 -5.15 14.70 -3.40
CA LYS A 42 -6.16 14.23 -2.44
C LYS A 42 -6.46 12.73 -2.57
N SER A 43 -6.57 12.23 -3.80
CA SER A 43 -6.85 10.82 -4.07
C SER A 43 -5.62 9.94 -3.80
N LYS A 44 -4.41 10.43 -4.09
CA LYS A 44 -3.14 9.76 -3.74
C LYS A 44 -3.01 9.64 -2.21
N ILE A 45 -3.31 10.70 -1.47
CA ILE A 45 -3.28 10.71 0.00
C ILE A 45 -4.28 9.71 0.59
N GLN A 46 -5.53 9.69 0.13
CA GLN A 46 -6.54 8.73 0.63
C GLN A 46 -6.11 7.27 0.40
N LYS A 47 -5.52 6.96 -0.75
CA LYS A 47 -5.00 5.60 -1.03
C LYS A 47 -3.91 5.22 -0.02
N TYR A 48 -2.93 6.08 0.21
CA TYR A 48 -1.87 5.81 1.18
C TYR A 48 -2.38 5.74 2.61
N GLN A 49 -3.36 6.56 2.99
CA GLN A 49 -4.00 6.48 4.30
C GLN A 49 -4.64 5.10 4.52
N ARG A 50 -5.38 4.56 3.54
CA ARG A 50 -5.95 3.20 3.64
C ARG A 50 -4.88 2.14 3.86
N VAL A 51 -3.77 2.23 3.12
CA VAL A 51 -2.63 1.30 3.29
C VAL A 51 -2.05 1.41 4.70
N ILE A 52 -1.83 2.62 5.21
CA ILE A 52 -1.32 2.83 6.57
C ILE A 52 -2.30 2.30 7.62
N THR A 53 -3.60 2.52 7.46
CA THR A 53 -4.61 1.99 8.39
C THR A 53 -4.53 0.47 8.46
N LEU A 54 -4.46 -0.21 7.32
CA LEU A 54 -4.26 -1.67 7.30
C LEU A 54 -2.95 -2.04 8.01
N LEU A 55 -1.86 -1.36 7.71
CA LEU A 55 -0.56 -1.66 8.33
C LEU A 55 -0.59 -1.51 9.86
N ILE A 56 -1.28 -0.50 10.38
CA ILE A 56 -1.45 -0.27 11.82
C ILE A 56 -2.32 -1.36 12.45
N VAL A 57 -3.40 -1.78 11.78
CA VAL A 57 -4.30 -2.84 12.29
C VAL A 57 -3.57 -4.19 12.43
N PHE A 58 -2.65 -4.52 11.50
CA PHE A 58 -1.87 -5.76 11.57
C PHE A 58 -0.67 -5.69 12.52
N LEU A 59 -0.24 -4.49 12.93
CA LEU A 59 0.90 -4.30 13.83
C LEU A 59 0.77 -5.03 15.19
N PRO A 60 -0.35 -4.97 15.94
CA PRO A 60 -0.49 -5.70 17.20
C PRO A 60 -0.38 -7.22 17.02
N ILE A 61 -0.81 -7.77 15.89
CA ILE A 61 -0.70 -9.21 15.60
C ILE A 61 0.78 -9.61 15.52
N LEU A 62 1.63 -8.81 14.86
CA LEU A 62 3.07 -9.04 14.80
C LEU A 62 3.73 -8.98 16.19
N ILE A 63 3.28 -8.08 17.05
CA ILE A 63 3.78 -7.92 18.43
C ILE A 63 3.38 -9.11 19.32
N ILE A 64 2.13 -9.57 19.22
CA ILE A 64 1.65 -10.74 19.98
C ILE A 64 2.41 -11.99 19.55
N MET A 65 2.64 -12.15 18.23
CA MET A 65 3.42 -13.25 17.68
C MET A 65 4.86 -13.27 18.23
N LEU A 66 5.45 -12.10 18.51
CA LEU A 66 6.78 -11.99 19.12
C LEU A 66 6.79 -12.46 20.58
N ARG A 67 5.72 -12.17 21.34
CA ARG A 67 5.60 -12.56 22.76
C ARG A 67 5.24 -14.02 22.97
N GLY A 68 4.51 -14.64 22.05
CA GLY A 68 4.07 -16.04 22.15
C GLY A 68 5.20 -17.08 22.08
N ALA A 69 6.41 -16.69 21.66
CA ALA A 69 7.58 -17.55 21.63
C ALA A 69 8.23 -17.67 23.02
N GLY A 70 7.60 -18.45 23.91
CA GLY A 70 8.00 -18.67 25.30
C GLY A 70 9.39 -19.29 25.50
N GLU A 71 9.83 -19.25 26.77
CA GLU A 71 11.18 -19.39 27.35
C GLU A 71 11.93 -20.72 27.13
N ARG A 72 11.49 -21.58 26.22
CA ARG A 72 12.17 -22.84 25.87
C ARG A 72 12.57 -22.84 24.42
N THR A 73 13.65 -22.14 24.10
CA THR A 73 14.07 -21.97 22.71
C THR A 73 15.42 -22.61 22.47
N PHE A 74 15.39 -23.78 21.82
CA PHE A 74 16.50 -24.32 21.05
C PHE A 74 17.06 -23.23 20.10
N ALA A 75 18.35 -23.29 19.73
CA ALA A 75 19.04 -22.28 18.93
C ALA A 75 18.28 -21.80 17.67
N PHE A 76 17.51 -22.69 17.03
CA PHE A 76 16.64 -22.35 15.89
C PHE A 76 15.62 -21.23 16.19
N MET A 77 14.99 -21.25 17.36
CA MET A 77 13.95 -20.29 17.72
C MET A 77 14.52 -18.90 18.03
N GLU A 78 15.78 -18.79 18.46
CA GLU A 78 16.46 -17.50 18.60
C GLU A 78 16.71 -16.84 17.24
N VAL A 79 17.14 -17.62 16.25
CA VAL A 79 17.33 -17.12 14.87
C VAL A 79 16.01 -16.62 14.29
N VAL A 80 14.91 -17.35 14.50
CA VAL A 80 13.56 -16.92 14.07
C VAL A 80 13.14 -15.63 14.76
N LYS A 81 13.39 -15.47 16.07
CA LYS A 81 13.11 -14.23 16.81
C LYS A 81 13.89 -13.04 16.25
N ILE A 82 15.19 -13.20 15.98
CA ILE A 82 16.03 -12.15 15.39
C ILE A 82 15.51 -11.75 14.00
N LEU A 83 15.17 -12.72 13.16
CA LEU A 83 14.59 -12.49 11.84
C LEU A 83 13.25 -11.74 11.95
N GLN A 84 12.39 -12.14 12.89
CA GLN A 84 11.10 -11.51 13.14
C GLN A 84 11.24 -10.05 13.62
N ILE A 85 12.23 -9.75 14.48
CA ILE A 85 12.57 -8.38 14.86
C ILE A 85 13.02 -7.57 13.64
N GLY A 86 13.89 -8.15 12.79
CA GLY A 86 14.32 -7.51 11.55
C GLY A 86 13.15 -7.18 10.62
N LEU A 87 12.21 -8.11 10.43
CA LEU A 87 10.99 -7.90 9.66
C LEU A 87 10.14 -6.77 10.26
N LEU A 88 10.03 -6.72 11.59
CA LEU A 88 9.27 -5.68 12.30
C LEU A 88 9.90 -4.29 12.13
N VAL A 89 11.23 -4.19 12.14
CA VAL A 89 11.94 -2.94 11.83
C VAL A 89 11.67 -2.48 10.40
N LEU A 90 11.75 -3.38 9.42
CA LEU A 90 11.42 -3.05 8.02
C LEU A 90 9.96 -2.61 7.87
N TYR A 91 9.06 -3.23 8.62
CA TYR A 91 7.64 -2.88 8.64
C TYR A 91 7.40 -1.47 9.18
N ILE A 92 8.02 -1.13 10.32
CA ILE A 92 7.97 0.23 10.88
C ILE A 92 8.58 1.25 9.91
N TYR A 93 9.72 0.93 9.30
CA TYR A 93 10.36 1.77 8.29
C TYR A 93 9.43 2.04 7.10
N ALA A 94 8.72 1.02 6.61
CA ALA A 94 7.75 1.17 5.53
C ALA A 94 6.61 2.13 5.90
N ILE A 95 6.06 2.01 7.12
CA ILE A 95 5.02 2.93 7.64
C ILE A 95 5.55 4.37 7.68
N ILE A 96 6.74 4.60 8.25
CA ILE A 96 7.35 5.94 8.34
C ILE A 96 7.59 6.52 6.94
N ARG A 97 8.10 5.71 6.01
CA ARG A 97 8.36 6.17 4.64
C ARG A 97 7.05 6.57 3.94
N LEU A 98 5.96 5.83 4.17
CA LEU A 98 4.65 6.13 3.62
C LEU A 98 4.03 7.39 4.25
N THR A 99 4.11 7.58 5.57
CA THR A 99 3.61 8.81 6.22
C THR A 99 4.38 10.04 5.72
N LEU A 100 5.70 9.98 5.64
CA LEU A 100 6.52 11.07 5.09
C LEU A 100 6.17 11.38 3.63
N ARG A 101 5.82 10.36 2.83
CA ARG A 101 5.37 10.57 1.44
C ARG A 101 4.02 11.29 1.40
N ILE A 102 3.09 10.94 2.29
CA ILE A 102 1.80 11.63 2.42
C ILE A 102 2.00 13.09 2.81
N GLU A 103 2.85 13.38 3.80
CA GLU A 103 3.11 14.77 4.22
C GLU A 103 3.70 15.62 3.10
N LYS A 104 4.64 15.06 2.32
CA LYS A 104 5.20 15.73 1.14
C LYS A 104 4.14 16.02 0.08
N LEU A 105 3.16 15.13 -0.09
CA LEU A 105 2.03 15.32 -1.01
C LEU A 105 0.97 16.29 -0.48
N LYS A 106 0.87 16.47 0.83
CA LYS A 106 -0.04 17.45 1.46
C LYS A 106 0.53 18.88 1.44
N LYS A 107 1.86 19.02 1.44
CA LYS A 107 2.57 20.31 1.36
C LYS A 107 2.72 20.86 -0.07
N ARG A 108 2.41 20.06 -1.11
CA ARG A 108 2.36 20.46 -2.52
C ARG A 108 0.93 20.75 -2.92
#